data_AF-A0A2P5K4T4-F1
#
_entry.id   AF-A0A2P5K4T4-F1
#
_cell.length_a   1.000
_cell.length_b   1.000
_cell.length_c   1.000
_cell.angle_alpha   90.00
_cell.angle_beta   90.00
_cell.angle_gamma   90.00
#
_symmetry.space_group_name_H-M   'P 1'
#
loop_
_entity.id
_entity.type
_entity.pdbx_description
1 polymer ?
#
loop_
_entity_poly.entity_id
_entity_poly.type
_entity_poly.pdbx_seq_one_letter_code
_entity_poly.pdbx_strand_id
1 'polypeptide(L)'
;MPQRRSFEDILLLERLRKAVGRINPMIPADVREDAIKQIQRLNSPELIANNKAFHRMLTEGIKVSYHKDGADRGDLVWLIDFNNPQNNEFLVTNQFTIIEEHKNIALEVLKKLLNDEIKARVKKNLVQSRSLMEMLEDSIKKYHNKVVTAAEVIEELITLSKEIKRMDKEPQEMGLSEFEYAFYTAIADNDSARELMQKEKLKVIVKRTLRQYGYPPDMQALATETVLKQAELIADEITKSSLTLGLQISTGR
;
A
#
# COMPACT_ATOMS: atom_id res chain seq x y z
N MET A 1 -17.03 -28.08 0.60
CA MET A 1 -15.57 -28.06 0.81
C MET A 1 -14.98 -26.98 -0.09
N PRO A 2 -14.32 -25.94 0.45
CA PRO A 2 -13.70 -24.92 -0.39
C PRO A 2 -12.58 -25.59 -1.21
N GLN A 3 -12.67 -25.53 -2.53
CA GLN A 3 -11.76 -26.21 -3.46
C GLN A 3 -10.43 -25.46 -3.65
N ARG A 4 -10.13 -24.48 -2.78
CA ARG A 4 -9.00 -23.54 -2.88
C ARG A 4 -8.29 -23.41 -1.53
N ARG A 5 -6.95 -23.32 -1.56
CA ARG A 5 -6.12 -23.06 -0.38
C ARG A 5 -5.76 -21.58 -0.24
N SER A 6 -5.76 -20.80 -1.33
CA SER A 6 -5.59 -19.34 -1.33
C SER A 6 -6.46 -18.67 -2.41
N PHE A 7 -6.76 -17.38 -2.24
CA PHE A 7 -7.45 -16.54 -3.23
C PHE A 7 -6.54 -16.12 -4.40
N GLU A 8 -5.24 -16.41 -4.31
CA GLU A 8 -4.21 -16.15 -5.33
C GLU A 8 -4.06 -17.31 -6.33
N ASP A 9 -4.67 -18.47 -6.04
CA ASP A 9 -4.62 -19.64 -6.91
C ASP A 9 -5.63 -19.51 -8.07
N ILE A 10 -5.18 -18.96 -9.20
CA ILE A 10 -5.97 -18.86 -10.44
C ILE A 10 -6.24 -20.26 -11.04
N LEU A 11 -5.34 -21.22 -10.79
CA LEU A 11 -5.45 -22.60 -11.25
C LEU A 11 -6.07 -23.50 -10.18
N LEU A 12 -7.21 -24.13 -10.51
CA LEU A 12 -7.79 -25.21 -9.71
C LEU A 12 -6.99 -26.51 -9.92
N LEU A 13 -5.79 -26.61 -9.33
CA LEU A 13 -4.81 -27.67 -9.63
C LEU A 13 -5.38 -29.09 -9.52
N GLU A 14 -6.18 -29.37 -8.49
CA GLU A 14 -6.79 -30.69 -8.32
C GLU A 14 -7.77 -31.04 -9.44
N ARG A 15 -8.50 -30.05 -9.96
CA ARG A 15 -9.39 -30.25 -11.11
C ARG A 15 -8.61 -30.35 -12.40
N LEU A 16 -7.59 -29.52 -12.57
CA LEU A 16 -6.70 -29.55 -13.73
C LEU A 16 -6.03 -30.93 -13.85
N ARG A 17 -5.45 -31.47 -12.76
CA ARG A 17 -4.87 -32.82 -12.72
C ARG A 17 -5.86 -33.88 -13.16
N LYS A 18 -7.10 -33.84 -12.63
CA LYS A 18 -8.15 -34.79 -13.01
C LYS A 18 -8.55 -34.67 -14.47
N ALA A 19 -8.71 -33.46 -14.98
CA ALA A 19 -9.06 -33.19 -16.37
C ALA A 19 -7.95 -33.66 -17.33
N VAL A 20 -6.70 -33.25 -17.09
CA VAL A 20 -5.54 -33.69 -17.86
C VAL A 20 -5.40 -35.21 -17.83
N GLY A 21 -5.65 -35.83 -16.68
CA GLY A 21 -5.61 -37.28 -16.52
C GLY A 21 -6.68 -38.01 -17.34
N ARG A 22 -7.88 -37.43 -17.42
CA ARG A 22 -9.01 -37.95 -18.20
C ARG A 22 -8.81 -37.78 -19.71
N ILE A 23 -8.30 -36.63 -20.13
CA ILE A 23 -8.09 -36.28 -21.55
C ILE A 23 -6.89 -37.04 -22.12
N ASN A 24 -5.84 -37.28 -21.32
CA ASN A 24 -4.60 -37.88 -21.76
C ASN A 24 -4.31 -39.21 -21.03
N PRO A 25 -5.11 -40.28 -21.23
CA PRO A 25 -4.95 -41.53 -20.49
C PRO A 25 -3.72 -42.34 -20.92
N MET A 26 -3.23 -42.15 -22.15
CA MET A 26 -2.09 -42.90 -22.71
C MET A 26 -0.72 -42.32 -22.28
N ILE A 27 -0.71 -41.10 -21.74
CA ILE A 27 0.51 -40.42 -21.29
C ILE A 27 0.73 -40.76 -19.80
N PRO A 28 1.96 -41.20 -19.41
CA PRO A 28 2.30 -41.49 -18.03
C PRO A 28 2.02 -40.33 -17.06
N ALA A 29 1.70 -40.66 -15.80
CA ALA A 29 1.25 -39.67 -14.82
C ALA A 29 2.31 -38.62 -14.46
N ASP A 30 3.56 -39.03 -14.38
CA ASP A 30 4.74 -38.19 -14.20
C ASP A 30 4.89 -37.17 -15.35
N VAL A 31 4.72 -37.62 -16.59
CA VAL A 31 4.81 -36.77 -17.79
C VAL A 31 3.67 -35.75 -17.84
N ARG A 32 2.46 -36.14 -17.42
CA ARG A 32 1.33 -35.22 -17.28
C ARG A 32 1.57 -34.17 -16.21
N GLU A 33 2.17 -34.55 -15.08
CA GLU A 33 2.50 -33.60 -14.01
C GLU A 33 3.57 -32.60 -14.49
N ASP A 34 4.52 -33.01 -15.32
CA ASP A 34 5.50 -32.11 -15.90
C ASP A 34 4.86 -31.09 -16.86
N ALA A 35 3.86 -31.49 -17.64
CA ALA A 35 3.06 -30.54 -18.43
C ALA A 35 2.34 -29.53 -17.53
N ILE A 36 1.76 -29.96 -16.40
CA ILE A 36 1.11 -29.07 -15.43
C ILE A 36 2.11 -28.08 -14.82
N LYS A 37 3.34 -28.53 -14.51
CA LYS A 37 4.41 -27.63 -14.04
C LYS A 37 4.80 -26.59 -15.09
N GLN A 38 4.76 -26.91 -16.39
CA GLN A 38 5.03 -25.93 -17.44
C GLN A 38 4.01 -24.79 -17.43
N ILE A 39 2.73 -25.08 -17.16
CA ILE A 39 1.67 -24.07 -17.00
C ILE A 39 1.95 -23.20 -15.77
N GLN A 40 2.33 -23.81 -14.65
CA GLN A 40 2.64 -23.09 -13.41
C GLN A 40 3.88 -22.19 -13.51
N ARG A 41 4.75 -22.43 -14.51
CA ARG A 41 5.95 -21.62 -14.76
C ARG A 41 5.68 -20.38 -15.61
N LEU A 42 4.47 -20.20 -16.13
CA LEU A 42 4.04 -18.98 -16.84
C LEU A 42 3.86 -17.81 -15.86
N ASN A 43 4.95 -17.40 -15.20
CA ASN A 43 4.99 -16.29 -14.23
C ASN A 43 5.84 -15.12 -14.76
N SER A 44 5.83 -14.87 -16.06
CA SER A 44 6.53 -13.70 -16.63
C SER A 44 5.82 -12.40 -16.22
N PRO A 45 6.54 -11.28 -16.01
CA PRO A 45 5.92 -9.97 -15.76
C PRO A 45 5.11 -9.42 -16.96
N GLU A 46 5.22 -10.01 -18.16
CA GLU A 46 4.47 -9.59 -19.34
C GLU A 46 3.19 -10.42 -19.56
N LEU A 47 2.05 -9.88 -19.13
CA LEU A 47 0.72 -10.53 -19.23
C LEU A 47 0.35 -10.94 -20.66
N ILE A 48 0.66 -10.11 -21.67
CA ILE A 48 0.34 -10.40 -23.07
C ILE A 48 1.14 -11.61 -23.56
N ALA A 49 2.41 -11.73 -23.16
CA ALA A 49 3.26 -12.85 -23.50
C ALA A 49 2.77 -14.14 -22.83
N ASN A 50 2.39 -14.07 -21.55
CA ASN A 50 1.81 -15.21 -20.82
C ASN A 50 0.49 -15.66 -21.45
N ASN A 51 -0.41 -14.72 -21.76
CA ASN A 51 -1.69 -15.03 -22.40
C ASN A 51 -1.50 -15.69 -23.77
N LYS A 52 -0.56 -15.19 -24.58
CA LYS A 52 -0.24 -15.80 -25.88
C LYS A 52 0.36 -17.20 -25.72
N ALA A 53 1.25 -17.39 -24.75
CA ALA A 53 1.86 -18.69 -24.48
C ALA A 53 0.82 -19.71 -23.97
N PHE A 54 -0.03 -19.30 -23.03
CA PHE A 54 -1.09 -20.13 -22.49
C PHE A 54 -2.15 -20.47 -23.55
N HIS A 55 -2.56 -19.51 -24.37
CA HIS A 55 -3.45 -19.76 -25.50
C HIS A 55 -2.87 -20.80 -26.45
N ARG A 56 -1.57 -20.72 -26.77
CA ARG A 56 -0.90 -21.75 -27.58
C ARG A 56 -0.94 -23.12 -26.90
N MET A 57 -0.69 -23.21 -25.60
CA MET A 57 -0.82 -24.47 -24.87
C MET A 57 -2.26 -25.03 -24.91
N LEU A 58 -3.28 -24.18 -24.88
CA LEU A 58 -4.68 -24.59 -25.01
C LEU A 58 -5.01 -25.12 -26.41
N THR A 59 -4.51 -24.47 -27.47
CA THR A 59 -4.88 -24.79 -28.86
C THR A 59 -3.97 -25.80 -29.54
N GLU A 60 -2.68 -25.83 -29.17
CA GLU A 60 -1.65 -26.65 -29.83
C GLU A 60 -1.17 -27.81 -28.93
N GLY A 61 -1.57 -27.83 -27.66
CA GLY A 61 -1.12 -28.79 -26.66
C GLY A 61 0.26 -28.46 -26.07
N ILE A 62 0.58 -29.09 -24.95
CA ILE A 62 1.86 -28.93 -24.26
C ILE A 62 2.79 -30.03 -24.72
N LYS A 63 3.92 -29.65 -25.33
CA LYS A 63 4.95 -30.58 -25.78
C LYS A 63 5.64 -31.23 -24.58
N VAL A 64 5.65 -32.56 -24.58
CA VAL A 64 6.34 -33.38 -23.59
C VAL A 64 7.17 -34.44 -24.30
N SER A 65 8.27 -34.83 -23.67
CA SER A 65 9.12 -35.93 -24.14
C SER A 65 9.32 -36.90 -23.00
N TYR A 66 9.22 -38.19 -23.29
CA TYR A 66 9.46 -39.24 -22.31
C TYR A 66 10.07 -40.47 -22.95
N HIS A 67 10.88 -41.19 -22.18
CA HIS A 67 11.45 -42.45 -22.61
C HIS A 67 10.41 -43.56 -22.47
N LYS A 68 10.13 -44.25 -23.57
CA LYS A 68 9.29 -45.44 -23.56
C LYS A 68 9.87 -46.46 -24.51
N ASP A 69 9.99 -47.71 -24.05
CA ASP A 69 10.49 -48.84 -24.84
C ASP A 69 11.89 -48.60 -25.44
N GLY A 70 12.76 -47.89 -24.71
CA GLY A 70 14.15 -47.65 -25.11
C GLY A 70 14.36 -46.51 -26.13
N ALA A 71 13.31 -45.75 -26.46
CA ALA A 71 13.38 -44.61 -27.37
C ALA A 71 12.75 -43.34 -26.76
N ASP A 72 13.25 -42.19 -27.22
CA ASP A 72 12.64 -40.90 -26.98
C ASP A 72 11.33 -40.75 -27.76
N ARG A 73 10.23 -40.53 -27.03
CA ARG A 73 8.93 -40.24 -27.62
C ARG A 73 8.52 -38.82 -27.27
N GLY A 74 8.31 -38.00 -28.29
CA GLY A 74 7.61 -36.73 -28.17
C GLY A 74 6.11 -36.93 -28.28
N ASP A 75 5.33 -36.33 -27.38
CA ASP A 75 3.87 -36.35 -27.39
C ASP A 75 3.30 -34.99 -26.95
N LEU A 76 1.98 -34.82 -27.07
CA LEU A 76 1.26 -33.61 -26.70
C LEU A 76 0.29 -33.91 -25.55
N VAL A 77 0.40 -33.13 -24.48
CA VAL A 77 -0.60 -33.12 -23.40
C VAL A 77 -1.64 -32.06 -23.72
N TRP A 78 -2.89 -32.49 -23.90
CA TRP A 78 -4.02 -31.63 -24.21
C TRP A 78 -4.73 -31.15 -22.94
N LEU A 79 -5.07 -29.85 -22.91
CA LEU A 79 -5.85 -29.24 -21.83
C LEU A 79 -7.36 -29.21 -22.13
N ILE A 80 -7.71 -29.26 -23.41
CA ILE A 80 -9.09 -29.29 -23.91
C ILE A 80 -9.20 -30.46 -24.87
N ASP A 81 -10.22 -31.29 -24.68
CA ASP A 81 -10.58 -32.35 -25.62
C ASP A 81 -11.51 -31.78 -26.70
N PHE A 82 -10.91 -31.34 -27.81
CA PHE A 82 -11.66 -30.82 -28.96
C PHE A 82 -12.36 -31.93 -29.76
N ASN A 83 -11.87 -33.17 -29.67
CA ASN A 83 -12.41 -34.30 -30.42
C ASN A 83 -13.69 -34.84 -29.76
N ASN A 84 -13.74 -34.83 -28.43
CA ASN A 84 -14.91 -35.19 -27.66
C ASN A 84 -15.24 -34.12 -26.60
N PRO A 85 -16.06 -33.11 -26.96
CA PRO A 85 -16.38 -32.01 -26.06
C PRO A 85 -17.00 -32.42 -24.72
N GLN A 86 -17.66 -33.59 -24.66
CA GLN A 86 -18.26 -34.15 -23.44
C GLN A 86 -17.22 -34.58 -22.39
N ASN A 87 -15.96 -34.78 -22.81
CA ASN A 87 -14.85 -35.06 -21.89
C ASN A 87 -14.32 -33.80 -21.19
N ASN A 88 -14.77 -32.61 -21.57
CA ASN A 88 -14.40 -31.36 -20.92
C ASN A 88 -15.30 -31.09 -19.71
N GLU A 89 -14.76 -30.45 -18.67
CA GLU A 89 -15.54 -29.99 -17.52
C GLU A 89 -15.85 -28.50 -17.67
N PHE A 90 -17.13 -28.16 -17.77
CA PHE A 90 -17.60 -26.77 -17.78
C PHE A 90 -18.19 -26.42 -16.41
N LEU A 91 -17.60 -25.44 -15.75
CA LEU A 91 -18.05 -25.00 -14.43
C LEU A 91 -18.67 -23.61 -14.52
N VAL A 92 -19.94 -23.50 -14.11
CA VAL A 92 -20.58 -22.20 -13.89
C VAL A 92 -20.25 -21.75 -12.47
N THR A 93 -19.54 -20.63 -12.36
CA THR A 93 -19.26 -20.00 -11.07
C THR A 93 -19.88 -18.62 -11.05
N ASN A 94 -20.26 -18.12 -9.87
CA ASN A 94 -20.54 -16.69 -9.73
C ASN A 94 -19.31 -15.90 -10.22
N GLN A 95 -19.57 -14.76 -10.88
CA GLN A 95 -18.53 -13.92 -11.47
C GLN A 95 -17.43 -13.67 -10.43
N PHE A 96 -16.28 -14.27 -10.68
CA PHE A 96 -15.13 -14.21 -9.79
C PHE A 96 -14.09 -13.33 -10.49
N THR A 97 -13.66 -12.26 -9.82
CA THR A 97 -12.55 -11.44 -10.29
C THR A 97 -11.29 -12.29 -10.26
N ILE A 98 -10.79 -12.68 -11.43
CA ILE A 98 -9.47 -13.30 -11.58
C ILE A 98 -8.45 -12.21 -11.25
N ILE A 99 -7.72 -12.39 -10.16
CA ILE A 99 -6.61 -11.53 -9.77
C ILE A 99 -5.35 -12.08 -10.47
N GLU A 100 -5.27 -11.92 -11.79
CA GLU A 100 -3.95 -11.72 -12.42
C GLU A 100 -3.37 -10.40 -11.89
N GLU A 101 -2.09 -10.10 -12.09
CA GLU A 101 -1.41 -8.83 -11.70
C GLU A 101 -2.01 -7.55 -12.34
N HIS A 102 -3.32 -7.42 -12.38
CA HIS A 102 -3.96 -6.13 -12.30
C HIS A 102 -3.65 -5.52 -10.94
N LYS A 103 -2.96 -4.38 -10.99
CA LYS A 103 -3.05 -3.30 -10.00
C LYS A 103 -4.30 -3.49 -9.15
N ASN A 104 -4.14 -3.75 -7.86
CA ASN A 104 -5.30 -3.84 -6.97
C ASN A 104 -6.06 -2.51 -7.11
N ILE A 105 -7.17 -2.53 -7.85
CA ILE A 105 -7.83 -1.30 -8.30
C ILE A 105 -8.35 -0.55 -7.08
N ALA A 106 -8.84 -1.26 -6.08
CA ALA A 106 -9.25 -0.66 -4.81
C ALA A 106 -8.06 0.01 -4.11
N LEU A 107 -6.90 -0.65 -4.06
CA LEU A 107 -5.67 -0.08 -3.49
C LEU A 107 -5.19 1.16 -4.26
N GLU A 108 -5.12 1.10 -5.59
CA GLU A 108 -4.66 2.21 -6.42
C GLU A 108 -5.63 3.39 -6.40
N VAL A 109 -6.93 3.13 -6.37
CA VAL A 109 -7.96 4.16 -6.19
C VAL A 109 -7.83 4.77 -4.80
N LEU A 110 -7.71 3.96 -3.74
CA LEU A 110 -7.59 4.45 -2.37
C LEU A 110 -6.30 5.26 -2.17
N LYS A 111 -5.17 4.78 -2.68
CA LYS A 111 -3.89 5.49 -2.74
C LYS A 111 -4.04 6.82 -3.46
N LYS A 112 -4.69 6.85 -4.63
CA LYS A 112 -4.88 8.09 -5.39
C LYS A 112 -5.75 9.09 -4.61
N LEU A 113 -6.88 8.64 -4.07
CA LEU A 113 -7.79 9.48 -3.28
C LEU A 113 -7.08 10.05 -2.04
N LEU A 114 -6.34 9.22 -1.31
CA LEU A 114 -5.59 9.66 -0.13
C LEU A 114 -4.46 10.62 -0.51
N ASN A 115 -3.71 10.33 -1.56
CA ASN A 115 -2.66 11.22 -2.06
C ASN A 115 -3.24 12.59 -2.48
N ASP A 116 -4.36 12.61 -3.21
CA ASP A 116 -4.98 13.85 -3.67
C ASP A 116 -5.53 14.66 -2.48
N GLU A 117 -6.11 13.97 -1.49
CA GLU A 117 -6.59 14.57 -0.23
C GLU A 117 -5.43 15.16 0.59
N ILE A 118 -4.32 14.42 0.76
CA ILE A 118 -3.12 14.90 1.46
C ILE A 118 -2.54 16.11 0.72
N LYS A 119 -2.43 16.06 -0.61
CA LYS A 119 -1.93 17.19 -1.42
C LYS A 119 -2.80 18.44 -1.30
N ALA A 120 -4.12 18.30 -1.21
CA ALA A 120 -5.01 19.43 -0.99
C ALA A 120 -4.75 20.10 0.39
N ARG A 121 -4.34 19.30 1.39
CA ARG A 121 -4.10 19.74 2.77
C ARG A 121 -2.73 20.33 3.02
N VAL A 122 -1.76 20.10 2.14
CA VAL A 122 -0.41 20.69 2.21
C VAL A 122 -0.47 22.21 2.42
N LYS A 123 -1.44 22.88 1.79
CA LYS A 123 -1.62 24.35 1.91
C LYS A 123 -2.10 24.78 3.30
N LYS A 124 -2.81 23.93 4.03
CA LYS A 124 -3.35 24.22 5.37
C LYS A 124 -2.34 23.90 6.47
N ASN A 125 -1.72 22.72 6.40
CA ASN A 125 -0.76 22.26 7.41
C ASN A 125 0.31 21.36 6.77
N LEU A 126 1.48 21.95 6.51
CA LEU A 126 2.60 21.29 5.84
C LEU A 126 3.14 20.10 6.66
N VAL A 127 3.34 20.30 7.97
CA VAL A 127 3.96 19.32 8.87
C VAL A 127 3.13 18.06 8.95
N GLN A 128 1.83 18.25 9.21
CA GLN A 128 0.88 17.14 9.24
C GLN A 128 0.75 16.43 7.89
N SER A 129 0.70 17.19 6.80
CA SER A 129 0.61 16.59 5.46
C SER A 129 1.85 15.79 5.10
N ARG A 130 3.04 16.22 5.56
CA ARG A 130 4.30 15.48 5.39
C ARG A 130 4.26 14.16 6.14
N SER A 131 3.87 14.14 7.41
CA SER A 131 3.75 12.90 8.18
C SER A 131 2.75 11.92 7.57
N LEU A 132 1.58 12.40 7.12
CA LEU A 132 0.60 11.58 6.42
C LEU A 132 1.13 11.00 5.10
N MET A 133 1.90 11.79 4.35
CA MET A 133 2.53 11.34 3.11
C MET A 133 3.56 10.24 3.38
N GLU A 134 4.39 10.41 4.40
CA GLU A 134 5.38 9.41 4.81
C GLU A 134 4.72 8.08 5.20
N MET A 135 3.65 8.14 6.01
CA MET A 135 2.86 6.96 6.36
C MET A 135 2.28 6.26 5.11
N LEU A 136 1.72 7.03 4.16
CA LEU A 136 1.20 6.49 2.91
C LEU A 136 2.31 5.81 2.08
N GLU A 137 3.43 6.49 1.89
CA GLU A 137 4.56 5.99 1.11
C GLU A 137 5.14 4.72 1.72
N ASP A 138 5.27 4.65 3.04
CA ASP A 138 5.75 3.47 3.75
C ASP A 138 4.81 2.27 3.61
N SER A 139 3.50 2.47 3.76
CA SER A 139 2.50 1.40 3.54
C SER A 139 2.58 0.85 2.11
N ILE A 140 2.69 1.72 1.11
CA ILE A 140 2.83 1.31 -0.30
C ILE A 140 4.17 0.62 -0.55
N LYS A 141 5.26 1.09 0.09
CA LYS A 141 6.58 0.47 -0.03
C LYS A 141 6.59 -0.94 0.55
N LYS A 142 5.99 -1.15 1.73
CA LYS A 142 5.84 -2.48 2.34
C LYS A 142 5.04 -3.41 1.42
N TYR A 143 3.97 -2.92 0.79
CA TYR A 143 3.19 -3.68 -0.19
C TYR A 143 4.03 -4.11 -1.41
N HIS A 144 4.72 -3.17 -2.05
CA HIS A 144 5.54 -3.45 -3.23
C HIS A 144 6.68 -4.43 -2.93
N ASN A 145 7.25 -4.33 -1.73
CA ASN A 145 8.29 -5.24 -1.26
C ASN A 145 7.74 -6.58 -0.77
N LYS A 146 6.43 -6.84 -0.90
CA LYS A 146 5.74 -8.05 -0.46
C LYS A 146 5.96 -8.35 1.03
N VAL A 147 6.23 -7.31 1.83
CA VAL A 147 6.37 -7.39 3.30
C VAL A 147 4.98 -7.56 3.95
N VAL A 148 3.96 -6.98 3.32
CA VAL A 148 2.55 -7.04 3.73
C VAL A 148 1.68 -7.40 2.55
N THR A 149 0.55 -8.04 2.86
CA THR A 149 -0.48 -8.44 1.89
C THR A 149 -1.33 -7.24 1.46
N ALA A 150 -2.06 -7.39 0.35
CA ALA A 150 -2.99 -6.36 -0.12
C ALA A 150 -4.08 -6.01 0.92
N ALA A 151 -4.56 -6.98 1.69
CA ALA A 151 -5.57 -6.75 2.73
C ALA A 151 -5.00 -5.91 3.89
N GLU A 152 -3.79 -6.22 4.34
CA GLU A 152 -3.11 -5.47 5.41
C GLU A 152 -2.87 -4.01 4.99
N VAL A 153 -2.46 -3.78 3.75
CA VAL A 153 -2.23 -2.42 3.24
C VAL A 153 -3.53 -1.64 3.15
N ILE A 154 -4.62 -2.28 2.69
CA ILE A 154 -5.94 -1.63 2.66
C ILE A 154 -6.37 -1.21 4.06
N GLU A 155 -6.15 -2.05 5.08
CA GLU A 155 -6.43 -1.69 6.48
C GLU A 155 -5.54 -0.53 6.98
N GLU A 156 -4.26 -0.51 6.62
CA GLU A 156 -3.37 0.62 6.91
C GLU A 156 -3.87 1.92 6.26
N LEU A 157 -4.32 1.86 5.00
CA LEU A 157 -4.88 3.01 4.29
C LEU A 157 -6.24 3.47 4.85
N ILE A 158 -7.09 2.54 5.29
CA ILE A 158 -8.34 2.87 6.02
C ILE A 158 -8.01 3.57 7.33
N THR A 159 -6.97 3.10 8.04
CA THR A 159 -6.49 3.72 9.27
C THR A 159 -5.97 5.12 9.00
N LEU A 160 -5.20 5.32 7.92
CA LEU A 160 -4.75 6.63 7.47
C LEU A 160 -5.94 7.56 7.16
N SER A 161 -6.98 7.04 6.49
CA SER A 161 -8.22 7.81 6.23
C SER A 161 -8.92 8.25 7.51
N LYS A 162 -8.98 7.38 8.53
CA LYS A 162 -9.53 7.73 9.85
C LYS A 162 -8.68 8.78 10.55
N GLU A 163 -7.36 8.68 10.43
CA GLU A 163 -6.42 9.66 10.98
C GLU A 163 -6.64 11.05 10.37
N ILE A 164 -6.75 11.14 9.04
CA ILE A 164 -7.07 12.39 8.33
C ILE A 164 -8.36 13.01 8.88
N LYS A 165 -9.42 12.21 9.04
CA LYS A 165 -10.71 12.68 9.61
C LYS A 165 -10.60 13.11 11.07
N ARG A 166 -9.69 12.53 11.84
CA ARG A 166 -9.43 12.92 13.23
C ARG A 166 -8.71 14.26 13.29
N MET A 167 -7.69 14.42 12.45
CA MET A 167 -6.92 15.68 12.35
C MET A 167 -7.79 16.86 11.92
N ASP A 168 -8.89 16.62 11.19
CA ASP A 168 -9.88 17.64 10.86
C ASP A 168 -10.70 18.14 12.05
N LYS A 169 -10.82 17.31 13.11
CA LYS A 169 -11.61 17.60 14.32
C LYS A 169 -10.77 18.13 15.46
N GLU A 170 -9.50 17.74 15.50
CA GLU A 170 -8.59 18.10 16.59
C GLU A 170 -8.46 19.63 16.79
N PRO A 171 -8.39 20.49 15.75
CA PRO A 171 -8.38 21.94 15.94
C PRO A 171 -9.60 22.42 16.74
N GLN A 172 -10.81 22.02 16.35
CA GLN A 172 -12.04 22.45 17.00
C GLN A 172 -12.13 21.89 18.43
N GLU A 173 -11.74 20.63 18.64
CA GLU A 173 -11.68 20.00 19.96
C GLU A 173 -10.68 20.70 20.89
N MET A 174 -9.56 21.18 20.34
CA MET A 174 -8.58 21.98 21.08
C MET A 174 -9.01 23.44 21.26
N GLY A 175 -10.08 23.87 20.58
CA GLY A 175 -10.55 25.25 20.50
C GLY A 175 -9.55 26.16 19.81
N LEU A 176 -8.83 25.65 18.80
CA LEU A 176 -7.86 26.36 17.97
C LEU A 176 -8.45 26.59 16.57
N SER A 177 -8.12 27.73 15.99
CA SER A 177 -8.30 27.96 14.55
C SER A 177 -7.35 27.09 13.73
N GLU A 178 -7.64 26.91 12.43
CA GLU A 178 -6.76 26.14 11.52
C GLU A 178 -5.31 26.66 11.54
N PHE A 179 -5.12 27.99 11.61
CA PHE A 179 -3.79 28.62 11.66
C PHE A 179 -3.07 28.39 12.99
N GLU A 180 -3.77 28.58 14.13
CA GLU A 180 -3.19 28.31 15.45
C GLU A 180 -2.77 26.85 15.59
N TYR A 181 -3.57 25.94 15.04
CA TYR A 181 -3.26 24.52 15.06
C TYR A 181 -2.07 24.17 14.15
N ALA A 182 -1.98 24.73 12.94
CA ALA A 182 -0.81 24.54 12.07
C ALA A 182 0.49 24.99 12.74
N PHE A 183 0.47 26.15 13.39
CA PHE A 183 1.61 26.65 14.17
C PHE A 183 1.91 25.77 15.39
N TYR A 184 0.88 25.36 16.12
CA TYR A 184 1.02 24.42 17.23
C TYR A 184 1.70 23.13 16.79
N THR A 185 1.27 22.52 15.67
CA THR A 185 1.86 21.28 15.16
C THR A 185 3.30 21.48 14.69
N ALA A 186 3.63 22.63 14.11
CA ALA A 186 5.00 22.96 13.71
C ALA A 186 5.96 22.99 14.90
N ILE A 187 5.52 23.58 16.01
CA ILE A 187 6.34 23.62 17.23
C ILE A 187 6.38 22.23 17.89
N ALA A 188 5.25 21.53 17.92
CA ALA A 188 5.15 20.21 18.54
C ALA A 188 5.92 19.10 17.79
N ASP A 189 6.27 19.32 16.52
CA ASP A 189 7.13 18.43 15.72
C ASP A 189 8.60 18.46 16.19
N ASN A 190 8.99 19.49 16.94
CA ASN A 190 10.32 19.57 17.54
C ASN A 190 10.37 18.75 18.86
N ASP A 191 11.26 17.76 18.90
CA ASP A 191 11.43 16.84 20.04
C ASP A 191 11.66 17.58 21.38
N SER A 192 12.44 18.68 21.37
CA SER A 192 12.70 19.46 22.58
C SER A 192 11.45 20.19 23.08
N ALA A 193 10.61 20.71 22.17
CA ALA A 193 9.37 21.37 22.55
C ALA A 193 8.32 20.37 23.06
N ARG A 194 8.31 19.15 22.53
CA ARG A 194 7.41 18.06 22.92
C ARG A 194 7.76 17.50 24.30
N GLU A 195 9.03 17.32 24.62
CA GLU A 195 9.49 16.78 25.90
C GLU A 195 9.35 17.79 27.05
N LEU A 196 9.56 19.07 26.78
CA LEU A 196 9.58 20.11 27.82
C LEU A 196 8.19 20.67 28.16
N MET A 197 7.18 20.49 27.31
CA MET A 197 5.88 21.16 27.46
C MET A 197 4.67 20.21 27.41
N GLN A 198 3.84 20.25 28.45
CA GLN A 198 2.52 19.61 28.44
C GLN A 198 1.61 20.25 27.36
N LYS A 199 0.79 19.43 26.67
CA LYS A 199 -0.08 19.83 25.54
C LYS A 199 -0.88 21.12 25.81
N GLU A 200 -1.40 21.29 27.03
CA GLU A 200 -2.19 22.46 27.43
C GLU A 200 -1.34 23.74 27.59
N LYS A 201 -0.10 23.61 28.09
CA LYS A 201 0.82 24.74 28.24
C LYS A 201 1.26 25.25 26.87
N LEU A 202 1.64 24.35 25.96
CA LEU A 202 2.03 24.71 24.59
C LEU A 202 0.88 25.41 23.86
N LYS A 203 -0.36 24.92 24.02
CA LYS A 203 -1.56 25.57 23.47
C LYS A 203 -1.70 27.02 23.94
N VAL A 204 -1.57 27.27 25.24
CA VAL A 204 -1.71 28.62 25.82
C VAL A 204 -0.63 29.55 25.30
N ILE A 205 0.62 29.06 25.19
CA ILE A 205 1.75 29.83 24.65
C ILE A 205 1.48 30.20 23.19
N VAL A 206 1.10 29.23 22.35
CA VAL A 206 0.76 29.45 20.94
C VAL A 206 -0.31 30.54 20.80
N LYS A 207 -1.43 30.44 21.53
CA LYS A 207 -2.50 31.44 21.49
C LYS A 207 -2.02 32.83 21.89
N ARG A 208 -1.23 32.92 22.97
CA ARG A 208 -0.70 34.19 23.46
C ARG A 208 0.26 34.81 22.44
N THR A 209 1.18 34.03 21.90
CA THR A 209 2.17 34.47 20.91
C THR A 209 1.48 34.98 19.64
N LEU A 210 0.56 34.22 19.06
CA LEU A 210 -0.14 34.63 17.84
C LEU A 210 -0.97 35.90 18.05
N ARG A 211 -1.64 36.03 19.20
CA ARG A 211 -2.39 37.24 19.57
C ARG A 211 -1.48 38.46 19.77
N GLN A 212 -0.30 38.27 20.38
CA GLN A 212 0.65 39.36 20.62
C GLN A 212 1.21 39.93 19.31
N TYR A 213 1.45 39.06 18.31
CA TYR A 213 1.99 39.47 17.01
C TYR A 213 0.91 39.72 15.94
N GLY A 214 -0.38 39.72 16.32
CA GLY A 214 -1.48 40.03 15.41
C GLY A 214 -1.66 39.01 14.27
N TYR A 215 -1.26 37.75 14.48
CA TYR A 215 -1.39 36.69 13.48
C TYR A 215 -2.79 36.04 13.50
N PRO A 216 -3.32 35.63 12.33
CA PRO A 216 -2.76 35.85 11.00
C PRO A 216 -2.89 37.32 10.55
N PRO A 217 -1.83 37.95 10.02
CA PRO A 217 -1.79 39.38 9.76
C PRO A 217 -2.73 39.81 8.62
N ASP A 218 -3.06 38.90 7.68
CA ASP A 218 -4.13 39.02 6.67
C ASP A 218 -4.38 37.63 6.02
N MET A 219 -5.56 37.41 5.40
CA MET A 219 -6.01 36.13 4.81
C MET A 219 -5.23 35.64 3.57
N GLN A 220 -3.93 35.89 3.45
CA GLN A 220 -3.12 35.39 2.32
C GLN A 220 -2.39 34.09 2.65
N ALA A 221 -2.71 33.07 1.86
CA ALA A 221 -2.24 31.68 1.91
C ALA A 221 -0.73 31.46 1.64
N LEU A 222 0.11 32.49 1.83
CA LEU A 222 1.58 32.41 1.77
C LEU A 222 2.21 32.30 3.18
N ALA A 223 1.41 32.33 4.25
CA ALA A 223 1.93 32.39 5.60
C ALA A 223 2.50 31.06 6.12
N THR A 224 2.12 29.89 5.60
CA THR A 224 2.44 28.61 6.26
C THR A 224 3.94 28.32 6.30
N GLU A 225 4.67 28.55 5.22
CA GLU A 225 6.13 28.31 5.13
C GLU A 225 6.94 29.36 5.90
N THR A 226 6.54 30.64 5.83
CA THR A 226 7.20 31.71 6.59
C THR A 226 6.95 31.57 8.09
N VAL A 227 5.73 31.18 8.48
CA VAL A 227 5.34 30.93 9.87
C VAL A 227 6.05 29.68 10.42
N LEU A 228 6.23 28.63 9.62
CA LEU A 228 7.05 27.46 9.97
C LEU A 228 8.51 27.84 10.21
N LYS A 229 9.10 28.60 9.28
CA LYS A 229 10.48 29.08 9.39
C LYS A 229 10.66 30.00 10.61
N GLN A 230 9.66 30.83 10.92
CA GLN A 230 9.66 31.66 12.12
C GLN A 230 9.44 30.83 13.40
N ALA A 231 8.61 29.78 13.36
CA ALA A 231 8.40 28.86 14.48
C ALA A 231 9.69 28.10 14.83
N GLU A 232 10.43 27.63 13.83
CA GLU A 232 11.76 27.01 13.99
C GLU A 232 12.74 27.99 14.65
N LEU A 233 12.83 29.23 14.14
CA LEU A 233 13.70 30.27 14.71
C LEU A 233 13.35 30.59 16.18
N ILE A 234 12.07 30.66 16.52
CA ILE A 234 11.61 30.91 17.89
C ILE A 234 11.87 29.70 18.80
N ALA A 235 11.67 28.47 18.31
CA ALA A 235 11.98 27.25 19.07
C ALA A 235 13.49 27.17 19.40
N ASP A 236 14.34 27.50 18.43
CA ASP A 236 15.79 27.59 18.63
C ASP A 236 16.17 28.67 19.65
N GLU A 237 15.50 29.83 19.61
CA GLU A 237 15.75 30.93 20.53
C GLU A 237 15.30 30.60 21.96
N ILE A 238 14.14 30.00 22.15
CA ILE A 238 13.63 29.52 23.45
C ILE A 238 14.55 28.45 24.04
N THR A 239 15.05 27.53 23.19
CA THR A 239 15.99 26.48 23.61
C THR A 239 17.32 27.10 24.06
N LYS A 240 17.86 28.05 23.31
CA LYS A 240 19.08 28.79 23.66
C LYS A 240 18.93 29.60 24.94
N SER A 241 17.84 30.36 25.11
CA SER A 241 17.60 31.12 26.35
C SER A 241 17.46 30.22 27.57
N SER A 242 16.84 29.04 27.43
CA SER A 242 16.70 28.07 28.52
C SER A 242 18.04 27.43 28.93
N LEU A 243 18.91 27.13 27.96
CA LEU A 243 20.28 26.67 28.20
C LEU A 243 21.15 27.75 28.86
N THR A 244 20.96 29.01 28.46
CA THR A 244 21.71 30.16 29.02
C THR A 244 21.29 30.45 30.47
N LEU A 245 19.99 30.35 30.79
CA LEU A 245 19.50 30.44 32.17
C LEU A 245 20.03 29.29 33.04
N GLY A 246 20.10 28.07 32.49
CA GLY A 246 20.65 26.90 33.22
C GLY A 246 22.12 27.05 33.59
N LEU A 247 22.94 27.62 32.71
CA LEU A 247 24.37 27.89 32.94
C LEU A 247 24.63 29.03 33.93
N GLN A 248 23.76 30.04 34.00
CA GLN A 248 23.86 31.10 35.00
C GLN A 248 23.50 30.63 36.42
N ILE A 249 22.65 29.59 36.56
CA ILE A 249 22.30 29.01 37.86
C ILE A 249 23.39 28.06 38.37
N SER A 250 24.16 27.41 37.48
CA SER A 250 25.25 26.50 37.87
C SER A 250 26.57 27.20 38.21
N THR A 251 26.74 28.47 37.82
CA THR A 251 27.96 29.26 38.07
C THR A 251 27.83 30.25 39.24
N GLY A 252 26.65 30.34 39.86
CA GLY A 252 26.34 31.26 40.97
C GLY A 252 26.20 30.60 42.36
N ARG A 253 26.88 29.49 42.63
CA ARG A 253 27.03 28.91 43.98
C ARG A 253 28.48 28.84 44.40
#